data_AF-A0AAJ2CLD8-F1
#
_entry.id   AF-A0AAJ2CLD8-F1
#
_cell.length_a   1.000
_cell.length_b   1.000
_cell.length_c   1.000
_cell.angle_alpha   90.00
_cell.angle_beta   90.00
_cell.angle_gamma   90.00
#
_symmetry.space_group_name_H-M   'P 1'
#
loop_
_entity.id
_entity.type
_entity.pdbx_description
1 polymer ?
#
loop_
_entity_poly.entity_id
_entity_poly.type
_entity_poly.pdbx_seq_one_letter_code
_entity_poly.pdbx_strand_id
1 'polypeptide(L)'
;MDIDEETRQLLMTRPAFGGNIMATIICPDHRPQMSTVRPGVMLKLDRDTSRTGDVVVFDAGLTPSDLNVEVLEIVKEDKKKANIEDANVLISGGRGVGSKENMSHLYDLA
;
A
#
# COMPACT_ATOMS: atom_id res chain seq x y z
N MET A 1 -12.32 1.16 7.66
CA MET A 1 -13.08 2.17 6.91
C MET A 1 -14.50 1.82 7.15
N ASP A 2 -15.27 2.78 7.63
CA ASP A 2 -16.66 2.54 8.00
C ASP A 2 -17.52 3.52 7.20
N ILE A 3 -18.79 3.17 7.03
CA ILE A 3 -19.78 4.06 6.45
C ILE A 3 -20.67 4.48 7.61
N ASP A 4 -20.85 5.78 7.77
CA ASP A 4 -21.86 6.29 8.70
C ASP A 4 -23.26 5.94 8.15
N GLU A 5 -24.04 5.16 8.89
CA GLU A 5 -25.35 4.68 8.45
C GLU A 5 -26.37 5.81 8.31
N GLU A 6 -26.23 6.91 9.05
CA GLU A 6 -27.14 8.06 8.99
C GLU A 6 -26.82 8.98 7.82
N THR A 7 -25.54 9.37 7.67
CA THR A 7 -25.13 10.34 6.66
C THR A 7 -24.68 9.71 5.34
N ARG A 8 -24.48 8.38 5.32
CA ARG A 8 -23.91 7.59 4.21
C ARG A 8 -22.56 8.13 3.72
N GLN A 9 -21.80 8.78 4.60
CA GLN A 9 -20.48 9.30 4.30
C GLN A 9 -19.40 8.26 4.60
N LEU A 10 -18.31 8.31 3.81
CA LEU A 10 -17.16 7.44 4.03
C LEU A 10 -16.32 7.98 5.18
N LEU A 11 -16.21 7.19 6.25
CA LEU A 11 -15.32 7.46 7.39
C LEU A 11 -13.91 6.95 7.06
N MET A 12 -13.04 7.89 6.69
CA MET A 12 -11.65 7.58 6.33
C MET A 12 -10.74 7.73 7.54
N THR A 13 -10.55 6.64 8.27
CA THR A 13 -9.64 6.59 9.41
C THR A 13 -8.21 6.36 8.93
N ARG A 14 -7.31 7.31 9.18
CA ARG A 14 -5.88 7.17 8.89
C ARG A 14 -5.02 7.58 10.10
N PRO A 15 -3.84 6.96 10.29
CA PRO A 15 -2.85 7.48 11.22
C PRO A 15 -2.29 8.81 10.70
N ALA A 16 -2.28 9.81 11.57
CA ALA A 16 -1.64 11.11 11.38
C ALA A 16 -0.52 11.29 12.42
N PHE A 17 0.36 12.27 12.23
CA PHE A 17 1.48 12.56 13.14
C PHE A 17 2.35 11.34 13.46
N GLY A 18 2.93 10.71 12.42
CA GLY A 18 3.85 9.59 12.59
C GLY A 18 3.25 8.34 13.22
N GLY A 19 1.91 8.22 13.27
CA GLY A 19 1.22 7.07 13.85
C GLY A 19 0.64 7.30 15.25
N ASN A 20 0.86 8.47 15.86
CA ASN A 20 0.44 8.73 17.23
C ASN A 20 -1.05 9.10 17.36
N ILE A 21 -1.67 9.61 16.30
CA ILE A 21 -3.07 10.04 16.32
C ILE A 21 -3.82 9.33 15.20
N MET A 22 -4.98 8.77 15.54
CA MET A 22 -5.93 8.28 14.54
C MET A 22 -6.92 9.40 14.23
N ALA A 23 -6.95 9.84 12.97
CA ALA A 23 -7.86 10.87 12.51
C ALA A 23 -8.90 10.27 11.57
N THR A 24 -10.18 10.51 11.85
CA THR A 24 -11.30 10.17 10.97
C THR A 24 -11.67 11.40 10.14
N ILE A 25 -11.47 11.30 8.83
CA ILE A 25 -11.72 12.41 7.89
C ILE A 25 -12.98 12.07 7.08
N ILE A 26 -13.87 13.08 6.94
CA ILE A 26 -15.09 13.00 6.15
C ILE A 26 -15.09 14.06 5.05
N CYS A 27 -15.69 13.74 3.90
CA CYS A 27 -15.86 14.66 2.78
C CYS A 27 -17.37 14.85 2.49
N PRO A 28 -18.07 15.74 3.21
CA PRO A 28 -19.51 15.92 3.06
C PRO A 28 -19.88 16.44 1.67
N ASP A 29 -19.20 17.49 1.19
CA ASP A 29 -19.67 18.29 0.04
C ASP A 29 -19.05 17.90 -1.31
N HIS A 30 -17.90 17.23 -1.33
CA HIS A 30 -17.13 16.97 -2.57
C HIS A 30 -17.31 15.54 -3.07
N ARG A 31 -17.50 15.38 -4.38
CA ARG A 31 -17.64 14.07 -5.07
C ARG A 31 -16.72 14.03 -6.30
N PRO A 32 -16.07 12.90 -6.60
CA PRO A 32 -16.13 11.60 -5.90
C PRO A 32 -15.41 11.60 -4.54
N GLN A 33 -15.86 10.74 -3.61
CA GLN A 33 -15.15 10.51 -2.35
C GLN A 33 -13.98 9.55 -2.64
N MET A 34 -12.75 10.02 -2.47
CA MET A 34 -11.54 9.26 -2.77
C MET A 34 -10.73 9.01 -1.50
N SER A 35 -10.22 7.78 -1.35
CA SER A 35 -9.37 7.40 -0.22
C SER A 35 -8.29 6.40 -0.67
N THR A 36 -7.03 6.68 -0.36
CA THR A 36 -5.93 5.75 -0.59
C THR A 36 -5.77 4.84 0.63
N VAL A 37 -5.87 3.52 0.42
CA VAL A 37 -5.72 2.52 1.48
C VAL A 37 -4.29 2.00 1.51
N ARG A 38 -3.69 1.86 2.70
CA ARG A 38 -2.40 1.19 2.84
C ARG A 38 -2.55 -0.29 2.45
N PRO A 39 -1.65 -0.83 1.60
CA PRO A 39 -1.66 -2.26 1.28
C PRO A 39 -1.62 -3.12 2.54
N GLY A 40 -2.43 -4.19 2.59
CA GLY A 40 -2.46 -5.15 3.69
C GLY A 40 -3.43 -4.85 4.84
N VAL A 41 -4.11 -3.69 4.84
CA VAL A 41 -5.09 -3.34 5.89
C VAL A 41 -6.44 -4.02 5.68
N MET A 42 -6.84 -4.25 4.43
CA MET A 42 -8.12 -4.88 4.10
C MET A 42 -7.94 -6.38 3.84
N LEU A 43 -8.87 -7.18 4.38
CA LEU A 43 -8.96 -8.61 4.12
C LEU A 43 -9.46 -8.85 2.70
N LYS A 44 -8.80 -9.76 1.98
CA LYS A 44 -9.28 -10.24 0.69
C LYS A 44 -10.52 -11.10 0.94
N LEU A 45 -11.59 -10.86 0.17
CA LEU A 45 -12.71 -11.80 0.13
C LEU A 45 -12.27 -13.10 -0.55
N ASP A 46 -12.89 -14.21 -0.13
CA ASP A 46 -12.73 -15.49 -0.79
C ASP A 46 -13.18 -15.41 -2.25
N ARG A 47 -12.49 -16.17 -3.10
CA ARG A 47 -12.78 -16.23 -4.52
C ARG A 47 -14.10 -16.95 -4.74
N ASP A 48 -15.12 -16.20 -5.08
CA ASP A 48 -16.42 -16.71 -5.51
C ASP A 48 -16.50 -16.72 -7.05
N THR A 49 -16.58 -17.91 -7.64
CA THR A 49 -16.64 -18.10 -9.09
C THR A 49 -18.04 -17.95 -9.67
N SER A 50 -19.07 -17.77 -8.84
CA SER A 50 -20.46 -17.61 -9.29
C SER A 50 -20.82 -16.17 -9.68
N ARG A 51 -19.99 -15.20 -9.30
CA ARG A 51 -20.24 -13.77 -9.55
C ARG A 51 -19.97 -13.43 -11.00
N THR A 52 -21.00 -12.97 -11.70
CA THR A 52 -20.90 -12.31 -13.00
C THR A 52 -20.90 -10.80 -12.81
N GLY A 53 -20.17 -10.07 -13.65
CA GLY A 53 -20.16 -8.61 -13.67
C GLY A 53 -20.05 -8.08 -15.09
N ASP A 54 -20.54 -6.87 -15.32
CA ASP A 54 -20.49 -6.22 -16.63
C ASP A 54 -19.08 -5.69 -16.91
N VAL A 55 -18.52 -6.05 -18.06
CA VAL A 55 -17.24 -5.52 -18.53
C VAL A 55 -17.51 -4.37 -19.49
N VAL A 56 -17.33 -3.14 -19.00
CA VAL A 56 -17.42 -1.93 -19.82
C VAL A 56 -16.03 -1.54 -20.31
N VAL A 57 -15.82 -1.60 -21.62
CA VAL A 57 -14.58 -1.12 -22.25
C VAL A 57 -14.67 0.39 -22.40
N PHE A 58 -13.88 1.12 -21.62
CA PHE A 58 -13.77 2.57 -21.70
C PHE A 58 -12.44 2.94 -22.36
N ASP A 59 -12.51 3.62 -23.51
CA ASP A 59 -11.34 4.21 -24.15
C ASP A 59 -11.17 5.65 -23.64
N ALA A 60 -10.04 5.92 -22.99
CA ALA A 60 -9.72 7.24 -22.44
C ALA A 60 -9.27 8.24 -23.52
N GLY A 61 -9.12 7.83 -24.79
CA GLY A 61 -8.81 8.74 -25.90
C GLY A 61 -7.51 9.53 -25.71
N LEU A 62 -6.56 8.97 -24.96
CA LEU A 62 -5.31 9.63 -24.60
C LEU A 62 -4.50 9.95 -25.85
N THR A 63 -4.15 11.22 -26.02
CA THR A 63 -3.32 11.66 -27.14
C THR A 63 -1.85 11.80 -26.70
N PRO A 64 -0.88 11.72 -27.64
CA PRO A 64 0.53 11.96 -27.32
C PRO A 64 0.81 13.33 -26.69
N SER A 65 -0.10 14.29 -26.86
CA SER A 65 -0.02 15.63 -26.26
C SER A 65 -0.37 15.66 -24.77
N ASP A 66 -1.08 14.65 -24.26
CA ASP A 66 -1.42 14.52 -22.85
C ASP A 66 -0.32 13.79 -22.05
N LEU A 67 0.61 13.14 -22.77
CA LEU A 67 1.71 12.35 -22.23
C LEU A 67 2.95 13.22 -22.04
N ASN A 68 3.00 13.94 -20.92
CA ASN A 68 4.13 14.81 -20.58
C ASN A 68 5.40 14.07 -20.10
N VAL A 69 5.33 12.74 -19.96
CA VAL A 69 6.41 11.92 -19.41
C VAL A 69 6.69 10.74 -20.33
N GLU A 70 7.93 10.64 -20.80
CA GLU A 70 8.42 9.50 -21.57
C GLU A 70 9.33 8.64 -20.68
N VAL A 71 9.00 7.35 -20.56
CA VAL A 71 9.82 6.39 -19.81
C VAL A 71 10.92 5.89 -20.74
N LEU A 72 12.12 6.47 -20.60
CA LEU A 72 13.27 6.12 -21.44
C LEU A 72 13.82 4.71 -21.13
N GLU A 73 13.91 4.36 -19.85
CA GLU A 73 14.42 3.06 -19.41
C GLU A 73 13.88 2.71 -18.02
N ILE A 74 13.43 1.46 -17.83
CA ILE A 74 13.06 0.92 -16.52
C ILE A 74 14.22 0.07 -16.02
N VAL A 75 15.16 0.70 -15.32
CA VAL A 75 16.26 -0.02 -14.69
C VAL A 75 15.76 -0.64 -13.39
N LYS A 76 15.55 -1.96 -13.37
CA LYS A 76 15.36 -2.71 -12.13
C LYS A 76 16.73 -2.96 -11.51
N GLU A 77 17.23 -2.01 -10.73
CA GLU A 77 18.34 -2.29 -9.84
C GLU A 77 17.84 -3.20 -8.71
N ASP A 78 18.38 -4.42 -8.61
CA ASP A 78 18.37 -5.20 -7.37
C ASP A 78 19.22 -4.45 -6.34
N LYS A 79 18.69 -3.35 -5.80
CA LYS A 79 19.26 -2.68 -4.64
C LYS A 79 19.15 -3.66 -3.46
N LYS A 80 20.16 -4.51 -3.31
CA LYS A 80 20.56 -5.20 -2.07
C LYS A 80 20.93 -4.22 -0.93
N LYS A 81 20.45 -2.98 -0.98
CA LYS A 81 20.40 -2.05 0.15
C LYS A 81 18.94 -1.96 0.53
N ALA A 82 18.50 -2.91 1.35
CA ALA A 82 17.23 -2.82 2.02
C ALA A 82 17.18 -1.47 2.76
N ASN A 83 16.33 -0.56 2.30
CA ASN A 83 15.94 0.57 3.12
C ASN A 83 15.25 -0.03 4.35
N ILE A 84 15.85 0.14 5.53
CA ILE A 84 15.31 -0.38 6.79
C ILE A 84 13.89 0.16 7.02
N GLU A 85 13.61 1.37 6.53
CA GLU A 85 12.31 2.04 6.64
C GLU A 85 11.20 1.34 5.83
N ASP A 86 11.54 0.68 4.72
CA ASP A 86 10.59 -0.01 3.84
C ASP A 86 10.55 -1.53 4.07
N ALA A 87 11.36 -2.04 5.00
CA ALA A 87 11.42 -3.47 5.29
C ALA A 87 10.17 -3.94 6.03
N ASN A 88 9.45 -4.91 5.45
CA ASN A 88 8.27 -5.51 6.09
C ASN A 88 8.63 -6.31 7.36
N VAL A 89 9.85 -6.85 7.42
CA VAL A 89 10.38 -7.63 8.55
C VAL A 89 11.81 -7.15 8.80
N LEU A 90 12.11 -6.75 10.03
CA LEU A 90 13.44 -6.34 10.46
C LEU A 90 13.95 -7.35 11.49
N ILE A 91 15.03 -8.05 11.15
CA ILE A 91 15.70 -8.98 12.06
C ILE A 91 16.93 -8.28 12.64
N SER A 92 16.89 -7.92 13.93
CA SER A 92 18.00 -7.25 14.61
C SER A 92 18.95 -8.27 15.28
N GLY A 93 20.21 -8.32 14.85
CA GLY A 93 21.28 -9.10 15.49
C GLY A 93 22.29 -8.20 16.21
N GLY A 94 22.57 -8.48 17.49
CA GLY A 94 23.50 -7.70 18.32
C GLY A 94 24.69 -8.48 18.85
N ARG A 95 25.41 -7.92 19.84
CA ARG A 95 26.58 -8.55 20.48
C ARG A 95 26.29 -9.95 21.08
N GLY A 96 25.02 -10.22 21.43
CA GLY A 96 24.58 -11.52 21.96
C GLY A 96 24.62 -12.68 20.96
N VAL A 97 24.85 -12.42 19.67
CA VAL A 97 24.98 -13.45 18.63
C VAL A 97 26.29 -14.25 18.78
N GLY A 98 27.29 -13.70 19.49
CA GLY A 98 28.47 -14.41 19.97
C GLY A 98 29.52 -14.76 18.91
N SER A 99 29.11 -15.20 17.72
CA SER A 99 30.00 -15.58 16.62
C SER A 99 29.44 -15.12 15.26
N LYS A 100 30.33 -14.97 14.28
CA LYS A 100 29.97 -14.62 12.90
C LYS A 100 29.13 -15.72 12.22
N GLU A 101 29.29 -16.97 12.64
CA GLU A 101 28.52 -18.12 12.16
C GLU A 101 27.06 -18.02 12.55
N ASN A 102 26.74 -17.51 13.74
CA ASN A 102 25.34 -17.34 14.14
C ASN A 102 24.64 -16.18 13.41
N MET A 103 25.39 -15.26 12.78
CA MET A 103 24.80 -14.25 11.90
C MET A 103 24.31 -14.84 10.57
N SER A 104 24.87 -15.93 10.05
CA SER A 104 24.38 -16.51 8.78
C SER A 104 22.95 -17.03 8.93
N HIS A 105 22.59 -17.60 10.08
CA HIS A 105 21.21 -17.98 10.35
C HIS A 105 20.24 -16.80 10.37
N LEU A 106 20.69 -15.62 10.80
CA LEU A 106 19.88 -14.39 10.75
C LEU A 106 19.73 -13.87 9.32
N TYR A 107 20.74 -14.05 8.47
CA TYR A 107 20.64 -13.74 7.04
C TYR A 107 19.76 -14.73 6.28
N ASP A 108 19.73 -16.01 6.67
CA ASP A 108 18.86 -17.01 6.04
C ASP A 108 17.37 -16.77 6.35
N LEU A 109 17.08 -16.10 7.47
CA LEU A 109 15.72 -15.73 7.89
C LEU A 109 15.27 -14.35 7.39
N ALA A 110 16.20 -13.49 6.97
CA ALA A 110 15.95 -12.11 6.53
C ALA A 110 15.69 -12.03 5.03
#